data_AF-A0AAW0LCB5-F1
#
_entry.id   AF-A0AAW0LCB5-F1
#
_cell.length_a   1.000
_cell.length_b   1.000
_cell.length_c   1.000
_cell.angle_alpha   90.00
_cell.angle_beta   90.00
_cell.angle_gamma   90.00
#
_symmetry.space_group_name_H-M   'P 1'
#
loop_
_entity.id
_entity.type
_entity.pdbx_description
1 polymer ?
#
loop_
_entity_poly.entity_id
_entity_poly.type
_entity_poly.pdbx_seq_one_letter_code
_entity_poly.pdbx_strand_id
1 'polypeptide(L)'
;MKQRWKMEAIQTCEVMVYTKIFLKFPHKFWPCGPGKEFFMYAHEMRGYYTFWQHMENAFPGSNILVVMLTNGESKRVEAQSDEETLKEAMGVLKNMFGPNIPNATDILVPRWAPVGRIFFTGEHTSEQFSGYVGYLAVQALESIHARMN
;
A
#
# COMPACT_ATOMS: atom_id res chain seq x y z
N MET A 1 13.10 -23.39 -28.18
CA MET A 1 12.57 -24.23 -27.09
C MET A 1 12.97 -23.60 -25.76
N LYS A 2 12.03 -23.30 -24.84
CA LYS A 2 12.37 -22.80 -23.50
C LYS A 2 12.81 -23.97 -22.61
N GLN A 3 13.88 -23.81 -21.84
CA GLN A 3 14.42 -24.89 -20.98
C GLN A 3 13.47 -25.18 -19.81
N ARG A 4 13.16 -26.46 -19.58
CA ARG A 4 12.13 -26.91 -18.62
C ARG A 4 12.42 -26.49 -17.18
N TRP A 5 13.64 -26.71 -16.69
CA TRP A 5 14.05 -26.33 -15.33
C TRP A 5 13.89 -24.81 -15.07
N LYS A 6 14.12 -24.00 -16.12
CA LYS A 6 14.00 -22.54 -16.02
C LYS A 6 12.54 -22.11 -15.95
N MET A 7 11.65 -22.78 -16.69
CA MET A 7 10.20 -22.54 -16.62
C MET A 7 9.61 -22.97 -15.28
N GLU A 8 10.03 -24.12 -14.75
CA GLU A 8 9.63 -24.63 -13.43
C GLU A 8 10.02 -23.62 -12.33
N ALA A 9 11.27 -23.16 -12.31
CA ALA A 9 11.75 -22.17 -11.33
C ALA A 9 10.99 -20.83 -11.38
N ILE A 10 10.61 -20.36 -12.57
CA ILE A 10 9.81 -19.13 -12.74
C ILE A 10 8.39 -19.34 -12.23
N GLN A 11 7.80 -20.49 -12.50
CA GLN A 11 6.41 -20.80 -12.10
C GLN A 11 6.28 -21.02 -10.60
N THR A 12 7.33 -21.49 -9.93
CA THR A 12 7.37 -21.65 -8.47
C THR A 12 7.71 -20.36 -7.72
N CYS A 13 8.16 -19.32 -8.42
CA CYS A 13 8.47 -18.03 -7.79
C CYS A 13 7.17 -17.25 -7.53
N GLU A 14 6.76 -17.17 -6.27
CA GLU A 14 5.61 -16.37 -5.87
C GLU A 14 5.97 -14.88 -5.87
N VAL A 15 5.36 -14.13 -6.79
CA VAL A 15 5.43 -12.67 -6.78
C VAL A 15 4.43 -12.16 -5.76
N MET A 16 4.94 -11.67 -4.62
CA MET A 16 4.12 -10.95 -3.65
C MET A 16 3.69 -9.61 -4.23
N VAL A 17 2.40 -9.31 -4.10
CA VAL A 17 1.86 -8.00 -4.45
C VAL A 17 1.70 -7.22 -3.16
N TYR A 18 2.23 -6.01 -3.12
CA TYR A 18 2.19 -5.15 -1.95
C TYR A 18 1.75 -3.75 -2.39
N THR A 19 0.62 -3.30 -1.86
CA THR A 19 -0.04 -2.07 -2.31
C THR A 19 -0.11 -1.09 -1.14
N LYS A 20 0.43 0.11 -1.34
CA LYS A 20 0.30 1.23 -0.40
C LYS A 20 -0.75 2.19 -0.94
N ILE A 21 -1.90 2.27 -0.29
CA ILE A 21 -2.97 3.19 -0.66
C ILE A 21 -2.82 4.46 0.19
N PHE A 22 -2.86 5.62 -0.46
CA PHE A 22 -2.69 6.91 0.20
C PHE A 22 -4.02 7.65 0.22
N LEU A 23 -4.35 8.25 1.36
CA LEU A 23 -5.56 9.03 1.59
C LEU A 23 -5.19 10.38 2.19
N LYS A 24 -5.61 11.48 1.54
CA LYS A 24 -5.42 12.84 2.05
C LYS A 24 -6.69 13.36 2.69
N PHE A 25 -6.55 14.08 3.78
CA PHE A 25 -7.67 14.62 4.54
C PHE A 25 -7.58 16.15 4.72
N PRO A 26 -8.72 16.83 4.96
CA PRO A 26 -8.73 18.27 5.25
C PRO A 26 -7.96 18.61 6.54
N HIS A 27 -8.01 17.74 7.54
CA HIS A 27 -7.29 17.86 8.80
C HIS A 27 -7.09 16.48 9.43
N LYS A 28 -6.05 16.35 10.27
CA LYS A 28 -5.80 15.14 11.05
C LYS A 28 -6.88 14.91 12.11
N PHE A 29 -7.35 13.67 12.23
CA PHE A 29 -8.30 13.21 13.25
C PHE A 29 -7.78 12.02 14.06
N TRP A 30 -6.61 11.49 13.69
CA TRP A 30 -5.95 10.38 14.37
C TRP A 30 -4.99 10.87 15.47
N PRO A 31 -4.64 10.03 16.45
CA PRO A 31 -3.64 10.35 17.46
C PRO A 31 -2.26 10.60 16.85
N CYS A 32 -1.54 11.61 17.35
CA CYS A 32 -0.12 11.83 17.06
C CYS A 32 0.70 11.77 18.36
N GLY A 33 1.99 11.44 18.23
CA GLY A 33 2.96 11.40 19.33
C GLY A 33 3.83 10.14 19.32
N PRO A 34 4.73 9.99 20.31
CA PRO A 34 5.61 8.84 20.40
C PRO A 34 4.82 7.52 20.40
N GLY A 35 5.19 6.59 19.50
CA GLY A 35 4.54 5.28 19.38
C GLY A 35 3.16 5.28 18.71
N LYS A 36 2.68 6.40 18.16
CA LYS A 36 1.36 6.52 17.51
C LYS A 36 1.42 6.57 15.98
N GLU A 37 2.60 6.37 15.41
CA GLU A 37 2.84 6.39 13.96
C GLU A 37 2.04 5.32 13.21
N PHE A 38 1.92 4.14 13.82
CA PHE A 38 1.25 2.99 13.25
C PHE A 38 0.03 2.61 14.09
N PHE A 39 -1.03 2.17 13.42
CA PHE A 39 -2.19 1.59 14.06
C PHE A 39 -2.76 0.43 13.24
N MET A 40 -3.45 -0.47 13.92
CA MET A 40 -3.95 -1.72 13.34
C MET A 40 -5.47 -1.83 13.44
N TYR A 41 -6.10 -2.34 12.39
CA TYR A 41 -7.51 -2.68 12.33
C TYR A 41 -7.69 -4.20 12.34
N ALA A 42 -8.27 -4.73 13.42
CA ALA A 42 -8.59 -6.14 13.53
C ALA A 42 -9.96 -6.41 12.89
N HIS A 43 -9.97 -7.21 11.82
CA HIS A 43 -11.16 -7.59 11.08
C HIS A 43 -11.23 -9.12 10.94
N GLU A 44 -12.45 -9.67 10.84
CA GLU A 44 -12.66 -11.11 10.68
C GLU A 44 -12.01 -11.64 9.39
N MET A 45 -12.07 -10.85 8.32
CA MET A 45 -11.34 -11.10 7.09
C MET A 45 -9.87 -10.69 7.25
N ARG A 46 -8.98 -11.69 7.22
CA ARG A 46 -7.53 -11.48 7.32
C ARG A 46 -7.02 -10.58 6.20
N GLY A 47 -6.26 -9.54 6.58
CA GLY A 47 -5.60 -8.62 5.64
C GLY A 47 -6.47 -7.46 5.18
N TYR A 48 -7.76 -7.42 5.58
CA TYR A 48 -8.69 -6.36 5.21
C TYR A 48 -8.30 -5.04 5.90
N TYR A 49 -7.66 -4.14 5.15
CA TYR A 49 -7.20 -2.80 5.58
C TYR A 49 -6.58 -2.79 6.98
N THR A 50 -5.69 -3.77 7.24
CA THR A 50 -5.24 -4.04 8.61
C THR A 50 -4.20 -3.04 9.11
N PHE A 51 -3.21 -2.66 8.30
CA PHE A 51 -2.04 -1.94 8.78
C PHE A 51 -2.01 -0.51 8.24
N TRP A 52 -2.07 0.45 9.15
CA TRP A 52 -2.14 1.88 8.84
C TRP A 52 -0.95 2.63 9.42
N GLN A 53 -0.51 3.66 8.69
CA GLN A 53 0.56 4.57 9.08
C GLN A 53 0.12 6.00 8.81
N HIS A 54 0.38 6.92 9.74
CA HIS A 54 0.26 8.34 9.47
C HIS A 54 1.59 8.91 8.96
N MET A 55 1.54 9.88 8.04
CA MET A 55 2.75 10.42 7.42
C MET A 55 3.33 11.66 8.13
N GLU A 56 2.84 12.03 9.32
CA GLU A 56 3.26 13.26 10.01
C GLU A 56 4.78 13.32 10.30
N ASN A 57 5.44 12.18 10.54
CA ASN A 57 6.88 12.14 10.81
C ASN A 57 7.72 12.39 9.55
N ALA A 58 7.26 11.93 8.39
CA ALA A 58 7.96 12.07 7.11
C ALA A 58 7.58 13.36 6.38
N PHE A 59 6.29 13.73 6.44
CA PHE A 59 5.68 14.88 5.80
C PHE A 59 4.77 15.62 6.79
N PRO A 60 5.33 16.47 7.67
CA PRO A 60 4.55 17.22 8.65
C PRO A 60 3.46 18.08 8.00
N GLY A 61 2.25 18.06 8.56
CA GLY A 61 1.10 18.82 8.03
C GLY A 61 0.49 18.26 6.74
N SER A 62 0.95 17.12 6.24
CA SER A 62 0.42 16.52 5.01
C SER A 62 -1.02 16.03 5.12
N ASN A 63 -1.48 15.71 6.34
CA ASN A 63 -2.78 15.07 6.60
C ASN A 63 -2.99 13.80 5.76
N ILE A 64 -1.93 13.00 5.58
CA ILE A 64 -1.96 11.75 4.81
C ILE A 64 -1.96 10.53 5.74
N LEU A 65 -2.88 9.60 5.48
CA LEU A 65 -2.83 8.23 5.96
C LEU A 65 -2.43 7.28 4.83
N VAL A 66 -1.72 6.23 5.19
CA VAL A 66 -1.35 5.13 4.31
C VAL A 66 -1.88 3.83 4.89
N VAL A 67 -2.56 3.04 4.06
CA VAL A 67 -2.93 1.67 4.39
C VAL A 67 -2.19 0.70 3.48
N MET A 68 -1.67 -0.36 4.08
CA MET A 68 -0.84 -1.36 3.42
C MET A 68 -1.60 -2.67 3.27
N LEU A 69 -1.70 -3.14 2.03
CA LEU A 69 -2.31 -4.41 1.67
C LEU A 69 -1.26 -5.35 1.09
N THR A 70 -1.56 -6.65 1.17
CA THR A 70 -0.71 -7.71 0.60
C THR A 70 -1.54 -8.71 -0.16
N ASN A 71 -0.91 -9.34 -1.16
CA ASN A 71 -1.37 -10.53 -1.86
C ASN A 71 -2.81 -10.41 -2.39
N GLY A 72 -3.75 -11.17 -1.81
CA GLY A 72 -5.14 -11.22 -2.28
C GLY A 72 -5.83 -9.87 -2.21
N GLU A 73 -5.66 -9.15 -1.09
CA GLU A 73 -6.28 -7.83 -0.91
C GLU A 73 -5.67 -6.79 -1.84
N SER A 74 -4.35 -6.84 -2.06
CA SER A 74 -3.70 -6.00 -3.08
C SER A 74 -4.28 -6.22 -4.47
N LYS A 75 -4.40 -7.49 -4.91
CA LYS A 75 -4.95 -7.83 -6.23
C LYS A 75 -6.41 -7.41 -6.37
N ARG A 76 -7.22 -7.59 -5.33
CA ARG A 76 -8.63 -7.18 -5.31
C ARG A 76 -8.76 -5.67 -5.48
N VAL A 77 -8.02 -4.91 -4.68
CA VAL A 77 -8.12 -3.45 -4.65
C VAL A 77 -7.52 -2.81 -5.90
N GLU A 78 -6.46 -3.37 -6.48
CA GLU A 78 -5.96 -2.90 -7.78
C GLU A 78 -6.92 -3.17 -8.95
N ALA A 79 -7.81 -4.17 -8.81
CA ALA A 79 -8.80 -4.55 -9.81
C ALA A 79 -10.15 -3.81 -9.67
N GLN A 80 -10.36 -3.02 -8.62
CA GLN A 80 -11.58 -2.24 -8.40
C GLN A 80 -11.36 -0.74 -8.62
N SER A 81 -12.45 0.04 -8.60
CA SER A 81 -12.38 1.49 -8.76
C SER A 81 -11.76 2.19 -7.54
N ASP A 82 -11.21 3.39 -7.74
CA ASP A 82 -10.68 4.20 -6.63
C ASP A 82 -11.82 4.61 -5.69
N GLU A 83 -13.03 4.83 -6.21
CA GLU A 83 -14.23 5.19 -5.44
C GLU A 83 -14.68 4.06 -4.51
N GLU A 84 -14.71 2.81 -5.01
CA GLU A 84 -15.04 1.64 -4.18
C GLU A 84 -13.98 1.42 -3.10
N THR A 85 -12.70 1.55 -3.46
CA THR A 85 -11.58 1.45 -2.53
C THR A 85 -11.66 2.50 -1.44
N LEU A 86 -11.93 3.75 -1.82
CA LEU A 86 -12.10 4.86 -0.90
C LEU A 86 -13.28 4.62 0.05
N LYS A 87 -14.40 4.10 -0.47
CA LYS A 87 -15.59 3.78 0.34
C LYS A 87 -15.28 2.72 1.40
N GLU A 88 -14.58 1.66 1.03
CA GLU A 88 -14.16 0.60 1.96
C GLU A 88 -13.21 1.14 3.04
N ALA A 89 -12.16 1.85 2.61
CA ALA A 89 -11.15 2.42 3.49
C ALA A 89 -11.75 3.44 4.47
N MET A 90 -12.67 4.29 4.00
CA MET A 90 -13.43 5.21 4.86
C MET A 90 -14.35 4.49 5.84
N GLY A 91 -14.93 3.35 5.45
CA GLY A 91 -15.72 2.50 6.35
C GLY A 91 -14.86 1.96 7.50
N VAL A 92 -13.66 1.49 7.19
CA VAL A 92 -12.68 1.05 8.21
C VAL A 92 -12.31 2.20 9.14
N LEU A 93 -11.94 3.36 8.61
CA LEU A 93 -11.58 4.52 9.42
C LEU A 93 -12.74 5.00 10.30
N LYS A 94 -13.98 4.98 9.82
CA LYS A 94 -15.17 5.30 10.62
C LYS A 94 -15.41 4.29 11.73
N ASN A 95 -15.14 3.00 11.49
CA ASN A 95 -15.19 1.98 12.54
C ASN A 95 -14.11 2.19 13.60
N MET A 96 -12.93 2.68 13.22
CA MET A 96 -11.80 2.91 14.14
C MET A 96 -11.94 4.18 14.97
N PHE A 97 -12.34 5.29 14.35
CA PHE A 97 -12.30 6.63 14.94
C PHE A 97 -13.69 7.24 15.18
N GLY A 98 -14.75 6.53 14.80
CA GLY A 98 -16.14 6.97 14.91
C GLY A 98 -16.68 7.60 13.62
N PRO A 99 -17.99 7.85 13.56
CA PRO A 99 -18.67 8.26 12.31
C PRO A 99 -18.36 9.71 11.89
N ASN A 100 -17.88 10.56 12.81
CA ASN A 100 -17.75 12.00 12.63
C ASN A 100 -16.37 12.44 12.10
N ILE A 101 -15.65 11.56 11.41
CA ILE A 101 -14.37 11.91 10.77
C ILE A 101 -14.60 12.61 9.42
N PRO A 102 -13.70 13.50 8.97
CA PRO A 102 -13.78 14.09 7.64
C PRO A 102 -13.62 13.01 6.56
N ASN A 103 -14.28 13.19 5.42
CA ASN A 103 -14.01 12.37 4.25
C ASN A 103 -12.63 12.72 3.67
N ALA A 104 -11.95 11.73 3.07
CA ALA A 104 -10.72 11.99 2.33
C ALA A 104 -11.03 12.89 1.12
N THR A 105 -10.14 13.84 0.84
CA THR A 105 -10.23 14.70 -0.35
C THR A 105 -9.69 13.99 -1.58
N ASP A 106 -8.67 13.16 -1.40
CA ASP A 106 -7.95 12.49 -2.47
C ASP A 106 -7.55 11.07 -2.06
N ILE A 107 -7.52 10.18 -3.04
CA ILE A 107 -7.03 8.82 -2.93
C ILE A 107 -6.00 8.55 -4.03
N LEU A 108 -4.96 7.79 -3.70
CA LEU A 108 -4.06 7.20 -4.68
C LEU A 108 -3.94 5.70 -4.42
N VAL A 109 -4.33 4.90 -5.41
CA VAL A 109 -4.14 3.44 -5.45
C VAL A 109 -3.10 3.12 -6.54
N PRO A 110 -1.84 2.84 -6.18
CA PRO A 110 -0.82 2.41 -7.13
C PRO A 110 -1.21 1.05 -7.72
N ARG A 111 -1.37 0.98 -9.04
CA ARG A 111 -1.66 -0.27 -9.78
C ARG A 111 -0.40 -0.74 -10.48
N TRP A 112 0.18 -1.84 -10.02
CA TRP A 112 1.48 -2.33 -10.50
C TRP A 112 1.35 -3.51 -11.49
N ALA A 113 0.14 -4.01 -11.76
CA ALA A 113 -0.11 -5.13 -12.68
C ALA A 113 -0.59 -4.68 -14.09
N PRO A 114 -0.27 -5.45 -15.16
CA PRO A 114 0.36 -6.77 -15.18
C PRO A 114 1.85 -6.71 -15.54
N VAL A 115 2.66 -7.48 -14.80
CA VAL A 115 4.09 -7.68 -15.09
C VAL A 115 4.24 -8.41 -16.43
N GLY A 116 4.47 -7.67 -17.52
CA GLY A 116 4.80 -8.18 -18.83
C GLY A 116 6.32 -8.31 -19.05
N ARG A 117 6.72 -9.42 -19.69
CA ARG A 117 8.08 -9.82 -20.14
C ARG A 117 9.22 -9.77 -19.10
N ILE A 118 9.70 -10.97 -18.79
CA ILE A 118 10.83 -11.25 -17.89
C ILE A 118 12.16 -10.96 -18.60
N PHE A 119 12.90 -9.95 -18.12
CA PHE A 119 14.35 -9.87 -18.25
C PHE A 119 14.96 -10.34 -16.91
N PHE A 120 16.03 -11.13 -16.92
CA PHE A 120 16.63 -11.65 -15.67
C PHE A 120 17.74 -10.73 -15.17
N THR A 121 17.33 -9.67 -14.46
CA THR A 121 18.09 -8.94 -13.42
C THR A 121 17.04 -8.41 -12.42
N GLY A 122 17.42 -8.12 -11.17
CA GLY A 122 16.52 -7.50 -10.18
C GLY A 122 16.56 -8.15 -8.81
N GLU A 123 15.83 -7.57 -7.86
CA GLU A 123 15.83 -7.96 -6.45
C GLU A 123 15.48 -9.45 -6.23
N HIS A 124 14.58 -10.02 -7.04
CA HIS A 124 14.19 -11.42 -7.02
C HIS A 124 15.29 -12.42 -7.44
N THR A 125 16.50 -11.93 -7.75
CA THR A 125 17.67 -12.76 -8.06
C THR A 125 18.72 -12.74 -6.94
N SER A 126 18.48 -12.02 -5.84
CA SER A 126 19.35 -12.00 -4.66
C SER A 126 18.90 -13.02 -3.62
N GLU A 127 19.79 -13.94 -3.24
CA GLU A 127 19.52 -14.91 -2.16
C GLU A 127 19.37 -14.25 -0.77
N GLN A 128 19.92 -13.04 -0.58
CA GLN A 128 19.97 -12.36 0.72
C GLN A 128 19.07 -11.13 0.82
N PHE A 129 18.74 -10.50 -0.31
CA PHE A 129 18.04 -9.20 -0.33
C PHE A 129 16.79 -9.19 -1.20
N SER A 130 16.22 -10.37 -1.48
CA SER A 130 14.90 -10.41 -2.09
C SER A 130 13.86 -9.72 -1.17
N GLY A 131 12.98 -8.89 -1.73
CA GLY A 131 12.06 -7.94 -1.12
C GLY A 131 12.57 -6.51 -0.88
N TYR A 132 13.88 -6.21 -1.00
CA TYR A 132 14.44 -4.94 -0.50
C TYR A 132 14.81 -3.93 -1.60
N VAL A 133 14.20 -2.74 -1.53
CA VAL A 133 14.55 -1.60 -2.38
C VAL A 133 14.59 -0.33 -1.54
N GLY A 134 15.75 -0.02 -0.94
CA GLY A 134 15.88 1.10 -0.01
C GLY A 134 15.61 2.49 -0.63
N TYR A 135 16.02 2.72 -1.88
CA TYR A 135 16.03 4.06 -2.48
C TYR A 135 14.76 4.43 -3.28
N LEU A 136 14.14 3.47 -3.97
CA LEU A 136 12.96 3.72 -4.79
C LEU A 136 11.70 3.99 -3.96
N ALA A 137 11.63 3.45 -2.73
CA ALA A 137 10.49 3.68 -1.84
C ALA A 137 10.37 5.16 -1.40
N VAL A 138 11.50 5.85 -1.19
CA VAL A 138 11.52 7.26 -0.76
C VAL A 138 11.14 8.19 -1.93
N GLN A 139 11.71 8.00 -3.11
CA GLN A 139 11.33 8.78 -4.30
C GLN A 139 9.87 8.59 -4.70
N ALA A 140 9.34 7.37 -4.56
CA ALA A 140 7.92 7.11 -4.77
C ALA A 140 7.07 7.90 -3.77
N LEU A 141 7.44 7.91 -2.48
CA LEU A 141 6.73 8.69 -1.45
C LEU A 141 6.75 10.20 -1.72
N GLU A 142 7.88 10.76 -2.13
CA GLU A 142 8.00 12.17 -2.50
C GLU A 142 7.15 12.53 -3.73
N SER A 143 7.18 11.69 -4.77
CA SER A 143 6.35 11.90 -5.97
C SER A 143 4.86 11.80 -5.65
N ILE A 144 4.47 10.90 -4.74
CA ILE A 144 3.10 10.75 -4.27
C ILE A 144 2.69 11.98 -3.46
N HIS A 145 3.53 12.44 -2.54
CA HIS A 145 3.27 13.66 -1.78
C HIS A 145 3.08 14.88 -2.71
N ALA A 146 3.93 15.01 -3.73
CA ALA A 146 3.83 16.08 -4.72
C ALA A 146 2.57 15.99 -5.59
N ARG A 147 2.05 14.79 -5.86
CA ARG A 147 0.79 14.61 -6.61
C ARG A 147 -0.46 14.92 -5.79
N MET A 148 -0.36 14.78 -4.47
CA MET A 148 -1.48 14.99 -3.56
C MET A 148 -1.56 16.43 -3.04
N ASN A 149 -0.63 17.31 -3.41
CA ASN A 149 -0.61 18.75 -3.07
C ASN A 149 -0.80 19.61 -4.31
#